data_AF-A0A3B0XQI0-F1
#
_entry.id   AF-A0A3B0XQI0-F1
#
_cell.length_a   1.000
_cell.length_b   1.000
_cell.length_c   1.000
_cell.angle_alpha   90.00
_cell.angle_beta   90.00
_cell.angle_gamma   90.00
#
_symmetry.space_group_name_H-M   'P 1'
#
loop_
_entity.id
_entity.type
_entity.pdbx_description
1 polymer ?
#
loop_
_entity_poly.entity_id
_entity_poly.type
_entity_poly.pdbx_seq_one_letter_code
_entity_poly.pdbx_strand_id
1 'polypeptide(L)'
;MFTRVGFSANHSRTIALVQSGAYQVGVVNYKVWQQALANGKIDESKVSVIWKTPHYPDYQWSVRGDVDSTWGAGFKNRIQQALLNMNDPDLLATFPRRAFISAKNADYLPILNTAKNIGLMQ
;
A
#
# COMPACT_ATOMS: atom_id res chain seq x y z
N MET A 1 4.47 26.01 -7.35
CA MET A 1 3.47 25.15 -8.04
C MET A 1 4.17 24.38 -9.15
N PHE A 2 3.70 23.17 -9.48
CA PHE A 2 4.25 22.35 -10.57
C PHE A 2 3.71 22.82 -11.94
N THR A 3 4.53 22.75 -12.99
CA THR A 3 4.14 23.14 -14.35
C THR A 3 3.38 22.04 -15.09
N ARG A 4 3.56 20.78 -14.68
CA ARG A 4 2.85 19.60 -15.22
C ARG A 4 2.64 18.56 -14.13
N VAL A 5 1.45 17.98 -14.09
CA VAL A 5 1.10 16.84 -13.23
C VAL A 5 0.64 15.70 -14.12
N GLY A 6 1.03 14.46 -13.79
CA GLY A 6 0.69 13.27 -14.58
C GLY A 6 0.36 12.07 -13.70
N PHE A 7 -0.45 11.16 -14.25
CA PHE A 7 -0.82 9.89 -13.62
C PHE A 7 -0.26 8.72 -14.45
N SER A 8 0.72 8.00 -13.90
CA SER A 8 1.41 6.90 -14.58
C SER A 8 0.78 5.52 -14.37
N ALA A 9 -0.19 5.42 -13.45
CA ALA A 9 -0.87 4.21 -12.96
C ALA A 9 0.02 3.14 -12.30
N ASN A 10 1.35 3.17 -12.49
CA ASN A 10 2.25 2.12 -12.02
C ASN A 10 3.56 2.72 -11.49
N HIS A 11 3.99 2.25 -10.32
CA HIS A 11 5.20 2.74 -9.65
C HIS A 11 6.49 2.55 -10.46
N SER A 12 6.66 1.42 -11.16
CA SER A 12 7.82 1.21 -12.04
C SER A 12 7.85 2.20 -13.20
N ARG A 13 6.67 2.55 -13.76
CA ARG A 13 6.57 3.62 -14.77
C ARG A 13 6.93 4.98 -14.20
N THR A 14 6.50 5.30 -12.98
CA THR A 14 6.89 6.54 -12.29
C THR A 14 8.41 6.65 -12.14
N ILE A 15 9.08 5.58 -11.71
CA ILE A 15 10.54 5.55 -11.56
C ILE A 15 11.21 5.82 -12.92
N ALA A 16 10.79 5.12 -13.98
CA ALA A 16 11.36 5.29 -15.31
C ALA A 16 11.20 6.71 -15.85
N LEU A 17 10.02 7.33 -15.65
CA LEU A 17 9.72 8.69 -16.09
C LEU A 17 10.55 9.76 -15.37
N VAL A 18 10.85 9.57 -14.09
CA VAL A 18 11.71 10.49 -13.33
C VAL A 18 13.16 10.29 -13.75
N GLN A 19 13.63 9.04 -13.82
CA GLN A 19 14.99 8.71 -14.22
C GLN A 19 15.33 9.16 -15.66
N SER A 20 14.35 9.17 -16.56
CA SER A 20 14.54 9.67 -17.94
C SER A 20 14.51 11.20 -18.03
N GLY A 21 14.22 11.92 -16.94
CA GLY A 21 14.02 13.37 -16.92
C GLY A 21 12.69 13.85 -17.51
N ALA A 22 11.77 12.94 -17.86
CA ALA A 22 10.45 13.33 -18.38
C ALA A 22 9.58 14.01 -17.30
N TYR A 23 9.82 13.68 -16.03
CA TYR A 23 9.28 14.36 -14.85
C TYR A 23 10.42 14.62 -13.85
N GLN A 24 10.35 15.72 -13.11
CA GLN A 24 11.38 16.07 -12.13
C GLN A 24 11.25 15.29 -10.81
N VAL A 25 10.01 14.96 -10.43
CA VAL A 25 9.70 14.29 -9.15
C VAL A 25 8.53 13.33 -9.36
N GLY A 26 8.53 12.22 -8.63
CA GLY A 26 7.44 11.26 -8.58
C GLY A 26 7.33 10.61 -7.21
N VAL A 27 6.19 9.99 -6.93
CA VAL A 27 5.93 9.32 -5.64
C VAL A 27 5.67 7.85 -5.89
N VAL A 28 6.32 6.98 -5.12
CA VAL A 28 6.20 5.52 -5.24
C VAL A 28 6.15 4.81 -3.90
N ASN A 29 5.62 3.59 -3.89
CA ASN A 29 5.76 2.70 -2.74
C ASN A 29 7.24 2.34 -2.52
N TYR A 30 7.72 2.43 -1.28
CA TYR A 30 9.13 2.20 -0.95
C TYR A 30 9.60 0.76 -1.25
N LYS A 31 8.72 -0.26 -1.12
CA LYS A 31 9.08 -1.65 -1.46
C LYS A 31 9.31 -1.80 -2.96
N VAL A 32 8.51 -1.10 -3.79
CA VAL A 32 8.72 -1.10 -5.24
C VAL A 32 10.04 -0.43 -5.61
N TRP A 33 10.37 0.70 -4.95
CA TRP A 33 11.69 1.33 -5.10
C TRP A 33 12.82 0.36 -4.75
N GLN A 34 12.77 -0.26 -3.56
CA GLN A 34 13.81 -1.20 -3.11
C GLN A 34 13.95 -2.41 -4.03
N GLN A 35 12.84 -2.98 -4.49
CA GLN A 35 12.86 -4.09 -5.45
C GLN A 35 13.43 -3.65 -6.81
N ALA A 36 13.08 -2.47 -7.31
CA ALA A 36 13.61 -1.95 -8.56
C ALA A 36 15.13 -1.71 -8.46
N LEU A 37 15.61 -1.18 -7.33
CA LEU A 37 17.04 -1.00 -7.05
C LEU A 37 17.77 -2.35 -7.00
N ALA A 38 17.26 -3.32 -6.22
CA ALA A 38 17.83 -4.65 -6.13
C ALA A 38 17.89 -5.39 -7.47
N ASN A 39 16.92 -5.11 -8.36
CA ASN A 39 16.87 -5.66 -9.72
C ASN A 39 17.70 -4.87 -10.74
N GLY A 40 18.50 -3.87 -10.33
CA GLY A 40 19.34 -3.07 -11.21
C GLY A 40 18.57 -2.15 -12.17
N LYS A 41 17.32 -1.81 -11.87
CA LYS A 41 16.46 -0.95 -12.71
C LYS A 41 16.59 0.54 -12.40
N ILE A 42 17.33 0.88 -11.34
CA ILE A 42 17.56 2.25 -10.87
C ILE A 42 19.04 2.58 -11.01
N ASP A 43 19.30 3.73 -11.62
CA ASP A 43 20.58 4.41 -11.73
C ASP A 43 20.56 5.57 -10.71
N GLU A 44 21.16 5.34 -9.55
CA GLU A 44 21.17 6.31 -8.44
C GLU A 44 21.95 7.60 -8.75
N SER A 45 22.71 7.64 -9.85
CA SER A 45 23.31 8.89 -10.35
C SER A 45 22.30 9.83 -11.01
N LYS A 46 21.12 9.31 -11.40
CA LYS A 46 20.07 10.06 -12.11
C LYS A 46 18.83 10.32 -11.26
N VAL A 47 18.54 9.46 -10.31
CA VAL A 47 17.34 9.56 -9.46
C VAL A 47 17.67 9.15 -8.04
N SER A 48 17.15 9.88 -7.06
CA SER A 48 17.38 9.63 -5.64
C SER A 48 16.12 9.82 -4.81
N VAL A 49 16.11 9.21 -3.62
CA VAL A 49 15.03 9.41 -2.65
C VAL A 49 15.31 10.69 -1.87
N ILE A 50 14.48 11.72 -2.09
CA ILE A 50 14.63 13.02 -1.41
C ILE A 50 13.77 13.15 -0.14
N TRP A 51 12.71 12.34 -0.01
CA TRP A 51 11.78 12.41 1.11
C TRP A 51 10.99 11.11 1.29
N LYS A 52 10.53 10.85 2.51
CA LYS A 52 9.68 9.71 2.86
C LYS A 52 8.46 10.21 3.64
N THR A 53 7.30 9.65 3.33
CA THR A 53 6.06 9.96 4.07
C THR A 53 6.17 9.56 5.54
N PRO A 54 5.43 10.21 6.44
CA PRO A 54 5.11 9.62 7.73
C PRO A 54 4.46 8.24 7.57
N HIS A 55 4.43 7.46 8.64
CA HIS A 55 3.71 6.20 8.66
C HIS A 55 2.22 6.42 8.43
N TYR A 56 1.62 5.54 7.63
CA TYR A 56 0.17 5.45 7.42
C TYR A 56 -0.23 3.98 7.48
N PRO A 57 -1.49 3.67 7.83
CA PRO A 57 -1.96 2.29 7.92
C PRO A 57 -1.77 1.55 6.59
N ASP A 58 -1.26 0.32 6.68
CA ASP A 58 -1.03 -0.56 5.54
C ASP A 58 -2.35 -1.18 5.07
N TYR A 59 -2.30 -1.96 3.98
CA TYR A 59 -3.44 -2.70 3.44
C TYR A 59 -4.07 -3.62 4.50
N GLN A 60 -5.41 -3.61 4.59
CA GLN A 60 -6.22 -4.51 5.38
C GLN A 60 -6.99 -5.53 4.53
N TRP A 61 -7.33 -6.65 5.16
CA TRP A 61 -8.41 -7.51 4.72
C TRP A 61 -9.76 -6.89 5.07
N SER A 62 -10.71 -6.95 4.14
CA SER A 62 -12.10 -6.58 4.36
C SER A 62 -12.99 -7.71 3.89
N VAL A 63 -14.04 -8.02 4.66
CA VAL A 63 -15.06 -9.00 4.32
C VAL A 63 -16.42 -8.31 4.26
N ARG A 64 -17.33 -8.81 3.43
CA ARG A 64 -18.69 -8.28 3.34
C ARG A 64 -19.41 -8.41 4.69
N GLY A 65 -20.27 -7.43 4.99
CA GLY A 65 -21.02 -7.38 6.26
C GLY A 65 -22.06 -8.49 6.43
N ASP A 66 -22.52 -9.08 5.32
CA ASP A 66 -23.55 -10.13 5.26
C ASP A 66 -22.98 -11.56 5.19
N VAL A 67 -21.67 -11.73 5.43
CA VAL A 67 -20.99 -13.02 5.28
C VAL A 67 -21.57 -14.12 6.18
N ASP A 68 -22.04 -13.78 7.38
CA ASP A 68 -22.66 -14.73 8.30
C ASP A 68 -24.01 -15.26 7.81
N SER A 69 -24.77 -14.45 7.05
CA SER A 69 -26.04 -14.90 6.47
C SER A 69 -25.84 -15.96 5.38
N THR A 70 -24.68 -15.95 4.72
CA THR A 70 -24.34 -16.91 3.66
C THR A 70 -23.67 -18.15 4.22
N TRP A 71 -22.77 -17.99 5.19
CA TRP A 71 -21.86 -19.06 5.64
C TRP A 71 -22.10 -19.53 7.08
N GLY A 72 -23.14 -18.99 7.73
CA GLY A 72 -23.53 -19.33 9.10
C GLY A 72 -23.04 -18.32 10.14
N ALA A 73 -23.74 -18.27 11.26
CA ALA A 73 -23.43 -17.37 12.37
C ALA A 73 -21.97 -17.55 12.85
N GLY A 74 -21.25 -16.44 13.02
CA GLY A 74 -19.87 -16.44 13.51
C GLY A 74 -18.81 -16.70 12.45
N PHE A 75 -19.17 -16.85 11.18
CA PHE A 75 -18.19 -17.08 10.10
C PHE A 75 -17.20 -15.91 9.94
N LYS A 76 -17.66 -14.67 10.07
CA LYS A 76 -16.80 -13.48 10.10
C LYS A 76 -15.69 -13.58 11.16
N ASN A 77 -16.04 -14.02 12.36
CA ASN A 77 -15.08 -14.20 13.45
C ASN A 77 -14.10 -15.32 13.13
N ARG A 78 -14.57 -16.43 12.52
CA ARG A 78 -13.69 -17.52 12.09
C ARG A 78 -12.66 -17.08 11.05
N ILE A 79 -13.06 -16.26 10.07
CA ILE A 79 -12.11 -15.66 9.10
C ILE A 79 -11.06 -14.82 9.82
N GLN A 80 -11.49 -13.92 10.71
CA GLN A 80 -10.57 -13.05 11.44
C GLN A 80 -9.57 -13.85 12.26
N GLN A 81 -10.04 -14.87 12.99
CA GLN A 81 -9.19 -15.74 13.79
C GLN A 81 -8.22 -16.56 12.93
N ALA A 82 -8.66 -17.06 11.77
CA ALA A 82 -7.79 -17.79 10.85
C ALA A 82 -6.62 -16.91 10.35
N LEU A 83 -6.87 -15.63 10.05
CA LEU A 83 -5.82 -14.69 9.65
C LEU A 83 -4.89 -14.33 10.81
N LEU A 84 -5.45 -14.01 11.98
CA LEU A 84 -4.65 -13.59 13.15
C LEU A 84 -3.79 -14.72 13.73
N ASN A 85 -4.27 -15.96 13.67
CA ASN A 85 -3.56 -17.13 14.19
C ASN A 85 -2.66 -17.81 13.14
N MET A 86 -2.56 -17.24 11.93
CA MET A 86 -1.72 -17.80 10.87
C MET A 86 -0.24 -17.73 11.27
N ASN A 87 0.39 -18.90 11.41
CA ASN A 87 1.80 -19.07 11.75
C ASN A 87 2.56 -19.97 10.76
N ASP A 88 1.88 -20.48 9.72
CA ASP A 88 2.50 -21.27 8.67
C ASP A 88 3.45 -20.39 7.83
N PRO A 89 4.75 -20.70 7.75
CA PRO A 89 5.73 -19.86 7.08
C PRO A 89 5.54 -19.81 5.56
N ASP A 90 5.05 -20.87 4.92
CA ASP A 90 4.85 -20.92 3.48
C ASP A 90 3.64 -20.07 3.09
N LEU A 91 2.55 -20.16 3.85
CA LEU A 91 1.39 -19.27 3.68
C LEU A 91 1.77 -17.82 3.95
N LEU A 92 2.50 -17.57 5.04
CA LEU A 92 2.93 -16.21 5.37
C LEU A 92 3.85 -15.64 4.29
N ALA A 93 4.74 -16.43 3.68
CA ALA A 93 5.64 -15.97 2.61
C ALA A 93 4.92 -15.52 1.33
N THR A 94 3.70 -16.02 1.07
CA THR A 94 2.86 -15.50 -0.03
C THR A 94 2.43 -14.06 0.19
N PHE A 95 2.38 -13.63 1.45
CA PHE A 95 2.25 -12.25 1.84
C PHE A 95 3.67 -11.72 2.12
N PRO A 96 4.06 -10.53 1.67
CA PRO A 96 5.36 -9.97 2.05
C PRO A 96 5.33 -9.46 3.53
N ARG A 97 4.90 -10.32 4.48
CA ARG A 97 4.62 -10.07 5.90
C ARG A 97 4.95 -11.30 6.76
N ARG A 98 5.12 -11.09 8.07
CA ARG A 98 5.45 -12.12 9.07
C ARG A 98 4.29 -12.56 9.96
N ALA A 99 3.22 -11.78 10.00
CA ALA A 99 2.01 -12.02 10.77
C ALA A 99 0.92 -11.06 10.30
N PHE A 100 -0.32 -11.34 10.70
CA PHE A 100 -1.43 -10.40 10.63
C PHE A 100 -1.75 -9.84 12.01
N ILE A 101 -2.21 -8.60 12.05
CA ILE A 101 -2.66 -7.91 13.26
C ILE A 101 -4.11 -7.48 13.09
N SER A 102 -4.79 -7.25 14.21
CA SER A 102 -6.16 -6.71 14.18
C SER A 102 -6.15 -5.28 13.62
N ALA A 103 -7.18 -4.95 12.86
CA ALA A 103 -7.42 -3.62 12.31
C ALA A 103 -8.85 -3.18 12.63
N LYS A 104 -9.03 -1.89 12.86
CA LYS A 104 -10.34 -1.25 13.09
C LYS A 104 -10.50 -0.07 12.14
N ASN A 105 -11.76 0.32 11.88
CA ASN A 105 -12.06 1.47 11.03
C ASN A 105 -11.35 2.76 11.49
N ALA A 106 -11.18 2.93 12.80
CA ALA A 106 -10.50 4.09 13.38
C ALA A 106 -9.01 4.19 12.97
N ASP A 107 -8.34 3.07 12.65
CA ASP A 107 -6.94 3.08 12.21
C ASP A 107 -6.78 3.79 10.85
N TYR A 108 -7.85 3.84 10.06
CA TYR A 108 -7.89 4.42 8.71
C TYR A 108 -8.37 5.87 8.68
N LEU A 109 -8.65 6.49 9.83
CA LEU A 109 -9.00 7.91 9.92
C LEU A 109 -7.97 8.85 9.27
N PRO A 110 -6.64 8.61 9.34
CA PRO A 110 -5.68 9.45 8.63
C PRO A 110 -5.90 9.46 7.11
N ILE A 111 -6.32 8.34 6.52
CA ILE A 111 -6.63 8.26 5.08
C ILE A 111 -7.89 9.05 4.77
N LEU A 112 -8.96 8.87 5.57
CA LEU A 112 -10.20 9.62 5.41
C LEU A 112 -9.97 11.13 5.50
N ASN A 113 -9.24 11.58 6.52
CA ASN A 113 -8.93 12.99 6.72
C ASN A 113 -8.08 13.55 5.57
N THR A 114 -7.10 12.78 5.07
CA THR A 114 -6.32 13.17 3.90
C THR A 114 -7.21 13.35 2.68
N ALA A 115 -8.10 12.39 2.40
CA ALA A 115 -9.03 12.45 1.26
C ALA A 115 -9.96 13.67 1.34
N LYS A 116 -10.45 14.02 2.53
CA LYS A 116 -11.24 15.24 2.76
C LYS A 116 -10.42 16.51 2.55
N ASN A 117 -9.23 16.58 3.13
CA ASN A 117 -8.35 17.74 3.04
C ASN A 117 -7.92 18.06 1.61
N ILE A 118 -7.79 17.06 0.74
CA ILE A 118 -7.44 17.23 -0.67
C ILE A 118 -8.67 17.27 -1.61
N GLY A 119 -9.89 17.28 -1.06
CA GLY A 119 -11.13 17.43 -1.82
C GLY A 119 -11.57 16.21 -2.62
N LEU A 120 -11.06 15.02 -2.33
CA LEU A 120 -11.54 13.77 -2.96
C LEU A 120 -12.87 13.28 -2.35
N MET A 121 -13.16 13.67 -1.11
CA MET A 121 -14.37 13.29 -0.37
C MET A 121 -14.86 14.45 0.49
N GLN A 122 -16.13 14.41 0.89
CA GLN A 122 -16.73 15.34 1.87
C GLN A 122 -16.74 14.74 3.28
#